data_AF-A0A7Y5IQD2-F1
#
_entry.id   AF-A0A7Y5IQD2-F1
#
_cell.length_a   1.000
_cell.length_b   1.000
_cell.length_c   1.000
_cell.angle_alpha   90.00
_cell.angle_beta   90.00
_cell.angle_gamma   90.00
#
_symmetry.space_group_name_H-M   'P 1'
#
loop_
_entity.id
_entity.type
_entity.pdbx_description
1 polymer ?
#
loop_
_entity_poly.entity_id
_entity_poly.type
_entity_poly.pdbx_seq_one_letter_code
_entity_poly.pdbx_strand_id
1 'polypeptide(L)'
;MEPLREKALELAWTAFVRPQLIHEDAQAAGYVDLATIQARLKLEKSAILGSAWLEEETQRITAELPAPTTEEVQARFHEQRERFRAAEMYELERVLHPMEELKDKTLNPARREFLYREGEKRLTGTLAELVTGASPEQLALATSDEERPLMFSRKWVSKGLEFPAEVWNEIKEQQSGQWLPKPIRTDQGVTVVRHVDYRAERIRDFAEARSQLTSEIKNERIVETRKGILDTLLDEAKAKTETLKR
;
A
#
# COMPACT_ATOMS: atom_id res chain seq x y z
N MET A 1 -36.63 0.32 9.36
CA MET A 1 -35.67 1.27 9.99
C MET A 1 -35.32 0.89 11.43
N GLU A 2 -36.10 0.07 12.13
CA GLU A 2 -35.75 -0.49 13.47
C GLU A 2 -34.43 -1.28 13.58
N PRO A 3 -34.02 -2.14 12.63
CA PRO A 3 -32.87 -3.03 12.86
C PRO A 3 -31.51 -2.30 12.91
N LEU A 4 -31.40 -1.11 12.29
CA LEU A 4 -30.19 -0.29 12.38
C LEU A 4 -30.08 0.43 13.71
N ARG A 5 -31.22 0.81 14.31
CA ARG A 5 -31.27 1.45 15.62
C ARG A 5 -30.92 0.46 16.73
N GLU A 6 -31.46 -0.75 16.66
CA GLU A 6 -31.13 -1.83 17.60
C GLU A 6 -29.64 -2.18 17.55
N LYS A 7 -29.07 -2.33 16.36
CA LYS A 7 -27.64 -2.59 16.18
C LYS A 7 -26.75 -1.45 16.68
N ALA A 8 -27.15 -0.20 16.49
CA ALA A 8 -26.43 0.96 17.01
C ALA A 8 -26.48 1.02 18.55
N LEU A 9 -27.61 0.65 19.15
CA LEU A 9 -27.77 0.59 20.61
C LEU A 9 -26.94 -0.56 21.21
N GLU A 10 -26.91 -1.72 20.57
CA GLU A 10 -26.07 -2.85 20.99
C GLU A 10 -24.58 -2.52 20.93
N LEU A 11 -24.14 -1.83 19.87
CA LEU A 11 -22.78 -1.32 19.75
C LEU A 11 -22.44 -0.30 20.84
N ALA A 12 -23.34 0.65 21.10
CA ALA A 12 -23.14 1.64 22.15
C ALA A 12 -23.09 1.01 23.56
N TRP A 13 -23.96 0.02 23.81
CA TRP A 13 -23.94 -0.74 25.05
C TRP A 13 -22.61 -1.48 25.25
N THR A 14 -22.11 -2.12 24.21
CA THR A 14 -20.86 -2.89 24.25
C THR A 14 -19.63 -1.99 24.36
N ALA A 15 -19.62 -0.84 23.69
CA ALA A 15 -18.46 0.04 23.62
C ALA A 15 -18.34 1.01 24.82
N PHE A 16 -19.46 1.42 25.43
CA PHE A 16 -19.46 2.48 26.44
C PHE A 16 -20.06 2.05 27.78
N VAL A 17 -21.26 1.44 27.76
CA VAL A 17 -21.99 1.14 29.01
C VAL A 17 -21.37 -0.04 29.76
N ARG A 18 -21.11 -1.15 29.07
CA ARG A 18 -20.54 -2.35 29.69
C ARG A 18 -19.14 -2.11 30.28
N PRO A 19 -18.18 -1.45 29.59
CA PRO A 19 -16.88 -1.14 30.18
C PRO A 19 -16.97 -0.27 31.44
N GLN A 20 -17.90 0.69 31.48
CA GLN A 20 -18.12 1.56 32.64
C GLN A 20 -18.63 0.76 33.85
N LEU A 21 -19.62 -0.12 33.67
CA LEU A 21 -20.11 -0.98 34.76
C LEU A 21 -19.01 -1.92 35.29
N ILE A 22 -18.20 -2.49 34.39
CA ILE A 22 -17.04 -3.32 34.79
C ILE A 22 -16.01 -2.48 35.57
N HIS A 23 -15.80 -1.22 35.19
CA HIS A 23 -14.91 -0.32 35.92
C HIS A 23 -15.42 -0.02 37.34
N GLU A 24 -16.72 0.24 37.50
CA GLU A 24 -17.37 0.46 38.80
C GLU A 24 -17.26 -0.76 39.71
N ASP A 25 -17.52 -1.97 39.19
CA ASP A 25 -17.34 -3.23 39.92
C ASP A 25 -15.87 -3.45 40.31
N ALA A 26 -14.94 -3.16 39.40
CA ALA A 26 -13.51 -3.27 39.66
C ALA A 26 -13.04 -2.28 40.74
N GLN A 27 -13.61 -1.07 40.76
CA GLN A 27 -13.35 -0.07 41.78
C GLN A 27 -13.90 -0.50 43.15
N ALA A 28 -15.15 -0.98 43.21
CA ALA A 28 -15.75 -1.48 44.45
C ALA A 28 -14.98 -2.66 45.05
N ALA A 29 -14.38 -3.50 44.19
CA ALA A 29 -13.52 -4.61 44.59
C ALA A 29 -12.07 -4.21 44.92
N GLY A 30 -11.71 -2.92 44.82
CA GLY A 30 -10.38 -2.41 45.17
C GLY A 30 -9.28 -2.71 44.14
N TYR A 31 -9.61 -3.20 42.93
CA TYR A 31 -8.61 -3.49 41.90
C TYR A 31 -7.87 -2.24 41.43
N VAL A 32 -8.56 -1.09 41.44
CA VAL A 32 -7.96 0.19 41.02
C VAL A 32 -6.86 0.65 41.97
N ASP A 33 -6.88 0.25 43.24
CA ASP A 33 -5.89 0.64 44.24
C ASP A 33 -4.68 -0.30 44.30
N LEU A 34 -4.71 -1.41 43.55
CA LEU A 34 -3.58 -2.32 43.47
C LEU A 34 -2.35 -1.61 42.90
N ALA A 35 -1.21 -1.77 43.57
CA ALA A 35 0.04 -1.12 43.18
C ALA A 35 0.45 -1.41 41.73
N THR A 36 0.17 -2.62 41.23
CA THR A 36 0.42 -3.02 39.83
C THR A 36 -0.45 -2.26 38.83
N ILE A 37 -1.73 -2.03 39.17
CA ILE A 37 -2.66 -1.24 38.35
C ILE A 37 -2.29 0.23 38.39
N GLN A 38 -1.99 0.78 39.56
CA GLN A 38 -1.52 2.17 39.70
C GLN A 38 -0.21 2.43 38.95
N ALA A 39 0.76 1.50 39.01
CA ALA A 39 1.99 1.59 38.24
C ALA A 39 1.72 1.59 36.73
N ARG A 40 0.82 0.73 36.26
CA ARG A 40 0.42 0.67 34.84
C ARG A 40 -0.28 1.95 34.39
N LEU A 41 -1.24 2.46 35.16
CA LEU A 41 -1.93 3.73 34.88
C LEU A 41 -0.94 4.90 34.79
N LYS A 42 0.05 4.95 35.68
CA LYS A 42 1.11 5.97 35.63
C LYS A 42 1.92 5.88 34.35
N LEU A 43 2.35 4.68 33.95
CA LEU A 43 3.09 4.46 32.71
C LEU A 43 2.28 4.84 31.47
N GLU A 44 1.02 4.39 31.38
CA GLU A 44 0.11 4.70 30.28
C GLU A 44 -0.15 6.21 30.20
N LYS A 45 -0.42 6.86 31.34
CA LYS A 45 -0.57 8.33 31.41
C LYS A 45 0.69 9.05 30.90
N SER A 46 1.88 8.64 31.34
CA SER A 46 3.13 9.23 30.88
C SER A 46 3.34 9.02 29.37
N ALA A 47 3.00 7.86 28.83
CA ALA A 47 3.09 7.58 27.39
C ALA A 47 2.11 8.42 26.55
N ILE A 48 0.88 8.59 27.03
CA ILE A 48 -0.15 9.43 26.39
C ILE A 48 0.31 10.89 26.37
N LEU A 49 0.71 11.42 27.53
CA LEU A 49 1.17 12.81 27.63
C LEU A 49 2.43 13.06 26.80
N GLY A 50 3.37 12.13 26.80
CA GLY A 50 4.57 12.20 25.96
C GLY A 50 4.24 12.21 24.47
N SER A 51 3.30 11.37 24.04
CA SER A 51 2.83 11.34 22.64
C SER A 51 2.12 12.63 22.25
N ALA A 52 1.22 13.14 23.08
CA ALA A 52 0.49 14.38 22.83
C ALA A 52 1.45 15.57 22.71
N TRP A 53 2.40 15.69 23.64
CA TRP A 53 3.42 16.73 23.57
C TRP A 53 4.28 16.63 22.30
N LEU A 54 4.71 15.41 21.93
CA LEU A 54 5.47 15.19 20.70
C LEU A 54 4.69 15.58 19.44
N GLU A 55 3.38 15.36 19.43
CA GLU A 55 2.51 15.74 18.31
C GLU A 55 2.40 17.27 18.20
N GLU A 56 2.06 17.96 19.30
CA GLU A 56 1.98 19.43 19.35
C GLU A 56 3.33 20.06 18.95
N GLU A 57 4.43 19.52 19.46
CA GLU A 57 5.76 20.02 19.17
C GLU A 57 6.15 19.77 17.70
N THR A 58 5.77 18.62 17.13
CA THR A 58 5.97 18.35 15.69
C THR A 58 5.17 19.31 14.83
N GLN A 59 3.91 19.62 15.21
CA GLN A 59 3.09 20.60 14.50
C GLN A 59 3.70 22.00 14.57
N ARG A 60 4.18 22.41 15.75
CA ARG A 60 4.88 23.69 15.96
C ARG A 60 6.13 23.81 15.08
N ILE A 61 7.03 22.82 15.14
CA ILE A 61 8.24 22.77 14.31
C ILE A 61 7.88 22.81 12.82
N THR A 62 6.85 22.05 12.41
CA THR A 62 6.43 22.00 11.00
C THR A 62 5.92 23.35 10.48
N ALA A 63 5.29 24.15 11.35
CA ALA A 63 4.78 25.48 11.05
C ALA A 63 5.90 26.54 11.05
N GLU A 64 6.87 26.43 11.95
CA GLU A 64 7.99 27.38 12.09
C GLU A 64 9.10 27.15 11.05
N LEU A 65 9.33 25.90 10.63
CA LEU A 65 10.40 25.59 9.70
C LEU A 65 10.11 26.15 8.30
N PRO A 66 11.04 26.94 7.72
CA PRO A 66 10.88 27.43 6.36
C PRO A 66 10.88 26.27 5.37
N ALA A 67 10.11 26.46 4.29
CA ALA A 67 10.16 25.53 3.17
C ALA A 67 11.59 25.48 2.59
N PRO A 68 12.08 24.29 2.18
CA PRO A 68 13.35 24.17 1.47
C PRO A 68 13.40 25.07 0.23
N THR A 69 14.55 25.69 -0.02
CA THR A 69 14.70 26.55 -1.20
C THR A 69 14.80 25.69 -2.46
N THR A 70 14.49 26.28 -3.62
CA THR A 70 14.62 25.55 -4.90
C THR A 70 16.06 25.08 -5.13
N GLU A 71 17.06 25.87 -4.75
CA GLU A 71 18.49 25.54 -4.88
C GLU A 71 18.87 24.32 -4.03
N GLU A 72 18.41 24.26 -2.79
CA GLU A 72 18.63 23.10 -1.90
C GLU A 72 18.02 21.82 -2.47
N VAL A 73 16.78 21.90 -2.98
CA VAL A 73 16.08 20.76 -3.58
C VAL A 73 16.79 20.31 -4.87
N GLN A 74 17.27 21.25 -5.69
CA GLN A 74 18.06 20.94 -6.89
C GLN A 74 19.41 20.30 -6.55
N ALA A 75 20.13 20.83 -5.56
CA ALA A 75 21.39 20.26 -5.12
C ALA A 75 21.20 18.80 -4.66
N ARG A 76 20.17 18.54 -3.84
CA ARG A 76 19.85 17.18 -3.38
C ARG A 76 19.44 16.25 -4.53
N PHE A 77 18.70 16.76 -5.52
CA PHE A 77 18.37 15.99 -6.73
C PHE A 77 19.63 15.59 -7.51
N HIS A 78 20.59 16.49 -7.67
CA HIS A 78 21.84 16.20 -8.36
C HIS A 78 22.72 15.20 -7.60
N GLU A 79 22.80 15.31 -6.28
CA GLU A 79 23.53 14.38 -5.42
C GLU A 79 22.94 12.97 -5.47
N GLN A 80 21.61 12.86 -5.47
CA GLN A 80 20.89 11.58 -5.41
C GLN A 80 20.25 11.18 -6.75
N ARG A 81 20.78 11.67 -7.86
CA ARG A 81 20.14 11.56 -9.19
C ARG A 81 19.76 10.12 -9.56
N GLU A 82 20.64 9.17 -9.27
CA GLU A 82 20.40 7.74 -9.55
C GLU A 82 19.25 7.13 -8.75
N ARG A 83 18.92 7.68 -7.57
CA ARG A 83 17.78 7.24 -6.74
C ARG A 83 16.44 7.51 -7.45
N PHE A 84 16.41 8.46 -8.38
CA PHE A 84 15.22 8.83 -9.14
C PHE A 84 15.09 8.08 -10.48
N ARG A 85 15.84 7.01 -10.66
CA ARG A 85 15.69 6.09 -11.79
C ARG A 85 14.31 5.44 -11.76
N ALA A 86 13.49 5.77 -12.74
CA ALA A 86 12.25 5.08 -13.04
C ALA A 86 12.57 3.85 -13.88
N ALA A 87 12.14 2.67 -13.40
CA ALA A 87 12.23 1.43 -14.17
C ALA A 87 11.48 1.56 -15.50
N GLU A 88 11.86 0.73 -16.46
CA GLU A 88 11.09 0.53 -17.68
C GLU A 88 9.64 0.12 -17.35
N MET A 89 8.68 0.71 -18.06
CA MET A 89 7.26 0.45 -17.90
C MET A 89 6.62 0.10 -19.23
N TYR A 90 5.71 -0.87 -19.20
CA TYR A 90 4.91 -1.30 -20.35
C TYR A 90 3.44 -1.06 -20.04
N GLU A 91 2.74 -0.39 -20.94
CA GLU A 91 1.29 -0.36 -20.90
C GLU A 91 0.77 -1.62 -21.55
N LEU A 92 0.11 -2.46 -20.75
CA LEU A 92 -0.45 -3.72 -21.19
C LEU A 92 -1.97 -3.67 -21.13
N GLU A 93 -2.59 -4.13 -22.20
CA GLU A 93 -3.99 -4.54 -22.21
C GLU A 93 -4.05 -6.04 -22.00
N ARG A 94 -4.97 -6.48 -21.13
CA ARG A 94 -5.16 -7.88 -20.80
C ARG A 94 -6.64 -8.23 -20.82
N VAL A 95 -6.92 -9.42 -21.33
CA VAL A 95 -8.18 -10.12 -21.08
C VAL A 95 -7.84 -11.36 -20.24
N LEU A 96 -8.48 -11.50 -19.09
CA LEU A 96 -8.24 -12.56 -18.12
C LEU A 96 -9.51 -13.42 -18.00
N HIS A 97 -9.35 -14.73 -18.06
CA HIS A 97 -10.34 -15.67 -17.57
C HIS A 97 -9.98 -16.08 -16.13
N PRO A 98 -10.70 -15.57 -15.12
CA PRO A 98 -10.33 -15.75 -13.72
C PRO A 98 -10.62 -17.17 -13.23
N MET A 99 -9.73 -17.71 -12.40
CA MET A 99 -9.88 -19.02 -11.78
C MET A 99 -9.48 -18.94 -10.30
N GLU A 100 -10.46 -18.64 -9.46
CA GLU A 100 -10.27 -18.46 -8.03
C GLU A 100 -9.72 -19.72 -7.34
N GLU A 101 -10.04 -20.91 -7.85
CA GLU A 101 -9.54 -22.17 -7.31
C GLU A 101 -8.02 -22.35 -7.44
N LEU A 102 -7.37 -21.62 -8.36
CA LEU A 102 -5.91 -21.66 -8.49
C LEU A 102 -5.19 -21.01 -7.30
N LYS A 103 -5.88 -20.16 -6.53
CA LYS A 103 -5.35 -19.58 -5.30
C LYS A 103 -5.14 -20.62 -4.20
N ASP A 104 -5.86 -21.74 -4.26
CA ASP A 104 -5.66 -22.85 -3.34
C ASP A 104 -4.36 -23.61 -3.68
N LYS A 105 -3.37 -23.47 -2.81
CA LYS A 105 -2.08 -24.15 -2.93
C LYS A 105 -2.18 -25.66 -2.72
N THR A 106 -3.25 -26.14 -2.09
CA THR A 106 -3.50 -27.57 -1.83
C THR A 106 -4.23 -28.27 -2.97
N LEU A 107 -4.62 -27.53 -4.01
CA LEU A 107 -5.31 -28.08 -5.18
C LEU A 107 -4.48 -29.18 -5.85
N ASN A 108 -5.15 -30.30 -6.15
CA ASN A 108 -4.54 -31.42 -6.86
C ASN A 108 -3.91 -30.96 -8.20
N PRO A 109 -2.66 -31.33 -8.52
CA PRO A 109 -2.00 -30.94 -9.78
C PRO A 109 -2.79 -31.26 -11.04
N ALA A 110 -3.49 -32.40 -11.09
CA ALA A 110 -4.32 -32.78 -12.24
C ALA A 110 -5.55 -31.86 -12.38
N ARG A 111 -6.16 -31.46 -11.25
CA ARG A 111 -7.27 -30.49 -11.27
C ARG A 111 -6.78 -29.11 -11.69
N ARG A 112 -5.60 -28.70 -11.22
CA ARG A 112 -4.96 -27.45 -11.63
C ARG A 112 -4.70 -27.41 -13.14
N GLU A 113 -4.13 -28.48 -13.69
CA GLU A 113 -3.88 -28.59 -15.13
C GLU A 113 -5.18 -28.60 -15.95
N PHE A 114 -6.23 -29.27 -15.45
CA PHE A 114 -7.55 -29.24 -16.08
C PHE A 114 -8.10 -27.82 -16.19
N LEU A 115 -8.05 -27.05 -15.10
CA LEU A 115 -8.48 -25.65 -15.09
C LEU A 115 -7.68 -24.82 -16.09
N TYR A 116 -6.35 -24.93 -16.11
CA TYR A 116 -5.54 -24.21 -17.09
C TYR A 116 -5.94 -24.53 -18.54
N ARG A 117 -6.15 -25.79 -18.89
CA ARG A 117 -6.57 -26.18 -20.25
C ARG A 117 -7.95 -25.64 -20.63
N GLU A 118 -8.87 -25.59 -19.67
CA GLU A 118 -10.19 -25.00 -19.86
C GLU A 118 -10.08 -23.50 -20.20
N GLY A 119 -9.27 -22.77 -19.43
CA GLY A 119 -9.02 -21.34 -19.68
C GLY A 119 -8.25 -21.08 -20.96
N GLU A 120 -7.26 -21.91 -21.28
CA GLU A 120 -6.52 -21.83 -22.54
C GLU A 120 -7.44 -22.04 -23.74
N LYS A 121 -8.33 -23.03 -23.69
CA LYS A 121 -9.31 -23.27 -24.77
C LYS A 121 -10.21 -22.06 -24.95
N ARG A 122 -10.73 -21.50 -23.86
CA ARG A 122 -11.60 -20.31 -23.90
C ARG A 122 -10.85 -19.11 -24.47
N LEU A 123 -9.68 -18.78 -23.92
CA LEU A 123 -8.92 -17.62 -24.34
C LEU A 123 -8.27 -17.77 -25.71
N THR A 124 -8.09 -18.99 -26.22
CA THR A 124 -7.67 -19.19 -27.62
C THR A 124 -8.76 -18.70 -28.59
N GLY A 125 -10.04 -18.96 -28.28
CA GLY A 125 -11.16 -18.42 -29.05
C GLY A 125 -11.22 -16.89 -28.98
N THR A 126 -11.17 -16.34 -27.76
CA THR A 126 -11.13 -14.89 -27.53
C THR A 126 -9.94 -14.23 -28.24
N LEU A 127 -8.76 -14.86 -28.23
CA LEU A 127 -7.58 -14.35 -28.92
C LEU A 127 -7.79 -14.26 -30.43
N ALA A 128 -8.43 -15.26 -31.05
CA ALA A 128 -8.72 -15.22 -32.47
C ALA A 128 -9.61 -14.02 -32.82
N GLU A 129 -10.64 -13.75 -32.02
CA GLU A 129 -11.52 -12.58 -32.19
C GLU A 129 -10.75 -11.25 -32.02
N LEU A 130 -9.93 -11.16 -30.99
CA LEU A 130 -9.08 -10.00 -30.71
C LEU A 130 -8.09 -9.70 -31.85
N VAL A 131 -7.46 -10.74 -32.40
CA VAL A 131 -6.54 -10.62 -33.54
C VAL A 131 -7.27 -10.15 -34.80
N THR A 132 -8.54 -10.54 -34.98
CA THR A 132 -9.39 -10.04 -36.08
C THR A 132 -9.94 -8.62 -35.87
N GLY A 133 -9.64 -7.99 -34.72
CA GLY A 133 -10.00 -6.60 -34.43
C GLY A 133 -11.21 -6.42 -33.51
N ALA A 134 -11.68 -7.45 -32.81
CA ALA A 134 -12.71 -7.29 -31.78
C ALA A 134 -12.20 -6.40 -30.62
N SER A 135 -13.10 -5.63 -30.01
CA SER A 135 -12.78 -4.81 -28.84
C SER A 135 -12.69 -5.70 -27.58
N PRO A 136 -11.59 -5.64 -26.82
CA PRO A 136 -11.43 -6.43 -25.60
C PRO A 136 -12.45 -6.06 -24.52
N GLU A 137 -12.85 -4.79 -24.43
CA GLU A 137 -13.89 -4.32 -23.52
C GLU A 137 -15.25 -4.93 -23.85
N GLN A 138 -15.61 -4.98 -25.14
CA GLN A 138 -16.87 -5.55 -25.60
C GLN A 138 -16.92 -7.07 -25.37
N LEU A 139 -15.82 -7.78 -25.61
CA LEU A 139 -15.72 -9.21 -25.33
C LEU A 139 -15.85 -9.51 -23.84
N ALA A 140 -15.24 -8.69 -22.96
CA ALA A 140 -15.41 -8.83 -21.53
C ALA A 140 -16.86 -8.58 -21.09
N LEU A 141 -17.46 -7.48 -21.57
CA LEU A 141 -18.83 -7.11 -21.27
C LEU A 141 -19.85 -8.16 -21.73
N ALA A 142 -19.65 -8.77 -22.90
CA ALA A 142 -20.53 -9.81 -23.43
C ALA A 142 -20.63 -11.06 -22.53
N THR A 143 -19.67 -11.25 -21.63
CA THR A 143 -19.61 -12.40 -20.73
C THR A 143 -20.02 -12.06 -19.29
N SER A 144 -20.52 -10.84 -19.03
CA SER A 144 -20.80 -10.35 -17.67
C SER A 144 -21.77 -11.20 -16.86
N ASP A 145 -22.70 -11.88 -17.55
CA ASP A 145 -23.76 -12.68 -16.93
C ASP A 145 -23.36 -14.15 -16.75
N GLU A 146 -22.15 -14.52 -17.16
CA GLU A 146 -21.63 -15.87 -16.97
C GLU A 146 -21.15 -16.12 -15.53
N GLU A 147 -21.03 -17.38 -15.13
CA GLU A 147 -20.46 -17.76 -13.84
C GLU A 147 -19.00 -17.28 -13.68
N ARG A 148 -18.25 -17.20 -14.78
CA ARG A 148 -16.85 -16.76 -14.84
C ARG A 148 -16.65 -15.75 -15.96
N PRO A 149 -17.06 -14.48 -15.75
CA PRO A 149 -16.93 -13.45 -16.76
C PRO A 149 -15.45 -13.19 -17.07
N LEU A 150 -15.17 -12.85 -18.32
CA LEU A 150 -13.85 -12.34 -18.72
C LEU A 150 -13.62 -10.96 -18.10
N MET A 151 -12.39 -10.71 -17.68
CA MET A 151 -11.98 -9.43 -17.09
C MET A 151 -11.03 -8.71 -18.04
N PHE A 152 -11.41 -7.52 -18.47
CA PHE A 152 -10.52 -6.62 -19.18
C PHE A 152 -9.78 -5.68 -18.22
N SER A 153 -8.51 -5.40 -18.50
CA SER A 153 -7.81 -4.28 -17.84
C SER A 153 -6.71 -3.71 -18.72
N ARG A 154 -6.47 -2.41 -18.58
CA ARG A 154 -5.34 -1.68 -19.15
C ARG A 154 -4.54 -1.03 -18.03
N LYS A 155 -3.24 -1.32 -17.95
CA LYS A 155 -2.38 -0.80 -16.88
C LYS A 155 -0.92 -0.72 -17.27
N TRP A 156 -0.20 0.19 -16.60
CA TRP A 156 1.25 0.28 -16.65
C TRP A 156 1.87 -0.70 -15.66
N VAL A 157 2.81 -1.51 -16.14
CA VAL A 157 3.52 -2.52 -15.35
C VAL A 157 5.01 -2.46 -15.61
N SER A 158 5.81 -2.63 -14.56
CA SER A 158 7.25 -2.80 -14.69
C SER A 158 7.61 -4.27 -14.89
N LYS A 159 8.78 -4.50 -15.48
CA LYS A 159 9.33 -5.85 -15.66
C LYS A 159 9.42 -6.59 -14.31
N GLY A 160 9.03 -7.86 -14.33
CA GLY A 160 9.23 -8.79 -13.21
C GLY A 160 8.15 -8.79 -12.13
N LEU A 161 7.11 -7.95 -12.24
CA LEU A 161 6.01 -7.95 -11.26
C LEU A 161 4.90 -8.96 -11.57
N GLU A 162 4.54 -9.15 -12.84
CA GLU A 162 3.30 -9.87 -13.18
C GLU A 162 3.49 -11.18 -13.96
N PHE A 163 4.60 -11.32 -14.67
CA PHE A 163 4.84 -12.45 -15.55
C PHE A 163 6.21 -13.08 -15.31
N PRO A 164 6.36 -14.39 -15.57
CA PRO A 164 7.66 -15.04 -15.66
C PRO A 164 8.58 -14.37 -16.68
N ALA A 165 9.89 -14.60 -16.53
CA ALA A 165 10.90 -13.97 -17.38
C ALA A 165 10.73 -14.31 -18.86
N GLU A 166 10.30 -15.54 -19.17
CA GLU A 166 10.07 -16.03 -20.52
C GLU A 166 8.96 -15.23 -21.22
N VAL A 167 7.84 -15.04 -20.53
CA VAL A 167 6.70 -14.25 -21.05
C VAL A 167 7.10 -12.79 -21.24
N TRP A 168 7.89 -12.23 -20.33
CA TRP A 168 8.39 -10.87 -20.49
C TRP A 168 9.28 -10.68 -21.71
N ASN A 169 10.10 -11.68 -22.06
CA ASN A 169 10.90 -11.61 -23.29
C ASN A 169 9.98 -11.59 -24.52
N GLU A 170 8.92 -12.41 -24.52
CA GLU A 170 7.92 -12.39 -25.59
C GLU A 170 7.22 -11.02 -25.69
N ILE A 171 6.83 -10.41 -24.57
CA ILE A 171 6.21 -9.06 -24.54
C ILE A 171 7.16 -8.00 -25.13
N LYS A 172 8.47 -8.10 -24.85
CA LYS A 172 9.48 -7.13 -25.30
C LYS A 172 9.78 -7.23 -26.79
N GLU A 173 9.81 -8.45 -27.31
CA GLU A 173 10.08 -8.72 -28.73
C GLU A 173 8.87 -8.39 -29.61
N GLN A 174 7.67 -8.35 -29.00
CA GLN A 174 6.44 -8.03 -29.70
C GLN A 174 6.32 -6.54 -30.07
N GLN A 175 5.88 -6.28 -31.30
CA GLN A 175 5.53 -4.94 -31.75
C GLN A 175 4.32 -4.40 -30.96
N SER A 176 4.38 -3.12 -30.59
CA SER A 176 3.25 -2.42 -29.95
C SER A 176 1.98 -2.56 -30.81
N GLY A 177 0.86 -2.82 -30.14
CA GLY A 177 -0.45 -3.02 -30.75
C GLY A 177 -0.77 -4.48 -31.12
N GLN A 178 0.18 -5.41 -30.98
CA GLN A 178 -0.05 -6.83 -31.27
C GLN A 178 -0.36 -7.64 -30.00
N TRP A 179 -1.28 -8.61 -30.12
CA TRP A 179 -1.57 -9.59 -29.07
C TRP A 179 -0.55 -10.71 -29.09
N LEU A 180 -0.09 -11.18 -27.93
CA LEU A 180 0.77 -12.35 -27.85
C LEU A 180 0.11 -13.56 -28.51
N PRO A 181 0.89 -14.44 -29.16
CA PRO A 181 0.35 -15.48 -30.03
C PRO A 181 -0.36 -16.62 -29.27
N LYS A 182 -0.20 -16.67 -27.94
CA LYS A 182 -0.76 -17.73 -27.10
C LYS A 182 -1.27 -17.18 -25.77
N PRO A 183 -2.30 -17.80 -25.17
CA PRO A 183 -2.68 -17.52 -23.79
C PRO A 183 -1.55 -17.83 -22.80
N ILE A 184 -1.50 -17.07 -21.72
CA ILE A 184 -0.50 -17.15 -20.66
C ILE A 184 -1.18 -17.63 -19.37
N ARG A 185 -0.58 -18.64 -18.73
CA ARG A 185 -1.00 -19.13 -17.41
C ARG A 185 -0.46 -18.21 -16.31
N THR A 186 -1.31 -17.81 -15.39
CA THR A 186 -0.94 -17.04 -14.19
C THR A 186 -1.51 -17.71 -12.94
N ASP A 187 -1.21 -17.15 -11.76
CA ASP A 187 -1.83 -17.53 -10.49
C ASP A 187 -3.31 -17.11 -10.41
N GLN A 188 -3.72 -16.13 -11.21
CA GLN A 188 -5.10 -15.63 -11.29
C GLN A 188 -5.98 -16.38 -12.31
N GLY A 189 -5.39 -17.18 -13.20
CA GLY A 189 -6.12 -17.85 -14.28
C GLY A 189 -5.32 -17.94 -15.57
N VAL A 190 -5.99 -17.72 -16.69
CA VAL A 190 -5.37 -17.67 -18.02
C VAL A 190 -5.65 -16.31 -18.64
N THR A 191 -4.64 -15.66 -19.22
CA THR A 191 -4.75 -14.32 -19.78
C THR A 191 -4.13 -14.22 -21.17
N VAL A 192 -4.69 -13.35 -22.01
CA VAL A 192 -4.05 -12.88 -23.25
C VAL A 192 -3.66 -11.43 -23.07
N VAL A 193 -2.52 -11.06 -23.63
CA VAL A 193 -1.88 -9.76 -23.36
C VAL A 193 -1.49 -9.11 -24.67
N ARG A 194 -1.67 -7.79 -24.74
CA ARG A 194 -1.18 -6.92 -25.79
C ARG A 194 -0.35 -5.81 -25.16
N HIS A 195 0.84 -5.60 -25.70
CA HIS A 195 1.64 -4.42 -25.40
C HIS A 195 1.13 -3.24 -26.22
N VAL A 196 0.79 -2.13 -25.56
CA VAL A 196 0.23 -0.93 -26.20
C VAL A 196 1.25 0.20 -26.27
N ASP A 197 1.94 0.48 -25.17
CA ASP A 197 2.89 1.59 -25.10
C ASP A 197 4.07 1.22 -24.19
N TYR A 198 5.21 1.88 -24.40
CA TYR A 198 6.46 1.60 -23.73
C TYR A 198 7.11 2.89 -23.24
N ARG A 199 7.54 2.89 -21.98
CA ARG A 199 8.38 3.93 -21.40
C ARG A 199 9.70 3.31 -21.01
N ALA A 200 10.75 3.75 -21.70
CA ALA A 200 12.11 3.35 -21.39
C ALA A 200 12.50 3.74 -19.97
N GLU A 201 13.40 2.95 -19.40
CA GLU A 201 14.09 3.31 -18.17
C GLU A 201 14.70 4.71 -18.33
N ARG A 202 14.41 5.59 -17.37
CA ARG A 202 14.94 6.95 -17.37
C ARG A 202 15.10 7.46 -15.96
N ILE A 203 15.96 8.44 -15.79
CA ILE A 203 15.99 9.23 -14.57
C ILE A 203 14.82 10.21 -14.63
N ARG A 204 13.96 10.20 -13.61
CA ARG A 204 12.87 11.18 -13.48
C ARG A 204 13.47 12.58 -13.50
N ASP A 205 12.80 13.52 -14.14
CA ASP A 205 13.31 14.88 -14.18
C ASP A 205 13.14 15.57 -12.81
N PHE A 206 13.74 16.75 -12.68
CA PHE A 206 13.64 17.52 -11.46
C PHE A 206 12.19 17.89 -11.12
N ALA A 207 11.35 18.19 -12.13
CA ALA A 207 9.97 18.60 -11.90
C ALA A 207 9.14 17.45 -11.27
N GLU A 208 9.37 16.22 -11.72
CA GLU A 208 8.75 15.00 -11.19
C GLU A 208 9.23 14.66 -9.77
N ALA A 209 10.51 14.89 -9.47
CA ALA A 209 11.10 14.57 -8.16
C ALA A 209 10.92 15.70 -7.11
N ARG A 210 10.65 16.94 -7.54
CA ARG A 210 10.69 18.14 -6.68
C ARG A 210 9.77 18.03 -5.48
N SER A 211 8.52 17.60 -5.66
CA SER A 211 7.55 17.52 -4.56
C SER A 211 7.98 16.53 -3.50
N GLN A 212 8.42 15.33 -3.91
CA GLN A 212 8.93 14.31 -3.01
C GLN A 212 10.17 14.81 -2.25
N LEU A 213 11.16 15.37 -2.95
CA LEU A 213 12.39 15.89 -2.34
C LEU A 213 12.12 17.04 -1.36
N THR A 214 11.18 17.93 -1.69
CA THR A 214 10.79 19.04 -0.79
C THR A 214 10.24 18.49 0.52
N SER A 215 9.36 17.49 0.46
CA SER A 215 8.83 16.82 1.64
C SER A 215 9.91 16.06 2.42
N GLU A 216 10.80 15.35 1.73
CA GLU A 216 11.91 14.62 2.37
C GLU A 216 12.84 15.57 3.13
N ILE A 217 13.32 16.64 2.50
CA ILE A 217 14.20 17.63 3.14
C ILE A 217 13.49 18.30 4.32
N LYS A 218 12.21 18.65 4.18
CA LYS A 218 11.43 19.22 5.28
C LYS A 218 11.31 18.23 6.46
N ASN A 219 11.03 16.96 6.17
CA ASN A 219 10.92 15.92 7.19
C ASN A 219 12.25 15.65 7.89
N GLU A 220 13.37 15.62 7.15
CA GLU A 220 14.72 15.51 7.73
C GLU A 220 14.97 16.63 8.75
N ARG A 221 14.67 17.89 8.38
CA ARG A 221 14.81 19.05 9.28
C ARG A 221 13.91 18.96 10.51
N ILE A 222 12.67 18.48 10.37
CA ILE A 222 11.75 18.27 11.49
C ILE A 222 12.35 17.24 12.46
N VAL A 223 12.85 16.13 11.95
CA VAL A 223 13.44 15.06 12.75
C VAL A 223 14.71 15.54 13.47
N GLU A 224 15.59 16.26 12.78
CA GLU A 224 16.81 16.83 13.37
C GLU A 224 16.50 17.84 14.48
N THR A 225 15.57 18.77 14.22
CA THR A 225 15.16 19.78 15.20
C THR A 225 14.56 19.12 16.44
N ARG A 226 13.64 18.17 16.24
CA ARG A 226 13.02 17.41 17.32
C ARG A 226 14.06 16.66 18.15
N LYS A 227 15.04 16.03 17.50
CA LYS A 227 16.13 15.33 18.20
C LYS A 227 16.92 16.29 19.08
N GLY A 228 17.29 17.47 18.58
CA GLY A 228 17.99 18.48 19.37
C GLY A 228 17.22 18.96 20.61
N ILE A 229 15.89 19.11 20.49
CA ILE A 229 15.03 19.46 21.62
C ILE A 229 15.00 18.34 22.66
N LEU A 230 14.85 17.09 22.23
CA LEU A 230 14.84 15.94 23.13
C LEU A 230 16.19 15.76 23.85
N ASP A 231 17.30 15.94 23.14
CA ASP A 231 18.65 15.88 23.73
C ASP A 231 18.83 16.98 24.80
N THR A 232 18.33 18.20 24.53
CA THR A 232 18.35 19.31 25.50
C THR A 232 17.53 18.98 26.75
N LEU A 233 16.29 18.48 26.58
CA LEU A 233 15.43 18.07 27.69
C LEU A 233 16.06 16.96 28.52
N LEU A 234 16.74 16.02 27.87
CA LEU A 234 17.46 14.93 28.55
C LEU A 234 18.61 15.47 29.41
N ASP A 235 19.39 16.41 28.89
CA ASP A 235 20.52 16.98 29.62
C ASP A 235 20.06 17.88 30.79
N GLU A 236 18.98 18.64 30.61
CA GLU A 236 18.34 19.36 31.71
C GLU A 236 17.82 18.42 32.81
N ALA A 237 17.22 17.29 32.43
CA ALA A 237 16.74 16.29 33.37
C ALA A 237 17.90 15.67 34.16
N LYS A 238 19.01 15.31 33.49
CA LYS A 238 20.23 14.82 34.16
C LYS A 238 20.78 15.84 35.16
N ALA A 239 20.91 17.11 34.75
CA ALA A 239 21.41 18.19 35.60
C ALA A 239 20.55 18.44 36.86
N LYS A 240 19.22 18.40 36.72
CA LYS A 240 18.29 18.46 37.86
C LYS A 240 18.45 17.27 38.81
N THR A 241 18.76 16.10 38.28
CA THR A 241 18.94 14.89 39.08
C THR A 241 20.26 14.93 39.87
N GLU A 242 21.32 15.52 39.32
CA GLU A 242 22.61 15.69 40.01
C GLU A 242 22.56 16.74 41.12
N THR A 243 21.78 17.81 40.93
CA THR A 243 21.57 18.85 41.96
C THR A 243 20.75 18.32 43.13
N LEU A 244 19.80 17.41 42.91
CA LEU A 244 19.03 16.76 43.97
C LEU A 244 19.84 15.73 44.79
N LYS A 245 21.01 15.30 44.28
CA LYS A 245 21.91 14.36 44.97
C LYS A 245 22.96 15.04 45.85
N ARG A 246 23.10 16.36 45.78
CA ARG A 246 24.00 17.17 46.61
C ARG A 246 23.23 17.78 47.79
#